data_AF-A0A267MKI1-F1
#
_entry.id   AF-A0A267MKI1-F1
#
_cell.length_a   1.000
_cell.length_b   1.000
_cell.length_c   1.000
_cell.angle_alpha   90.00
_cell.angle_beta   90.00
_cell.angle_gamma   90.00
#
_symmetry.space_group_name_H-M   'P 1'
#
loop_
_entity.id
_entity.type
_entity.pdbx_description
1 polymer ?
#
loop_
_entity_poly.entity_id
_entity_poly.type
_entity_poly.pdbx_seq_one_letter_code
_entity_poly.pdbx_strand_id
1 'polypeptide(L)' 'MHEHKSPYMKEPKKKMILARAYVPFQRLDKTYSPEEALMRGTLFPELYQPFVRGH' A
#
# COMPACT_ATOMS: atom_id res chain seq x y z
N MET A 1 4.58 2.23 43.04
CA MET A 1 4.11 2.60 41.68
C MET A 1 4.93 1.82 40.66
N HIS A 2 4.62 0.55 40.40
CA HIS A 2 5.13 -0.15 39.23
C HIS A 2 4.00 -1.04 38.72
N GLU A 3 3.36 -0.58 37.65
CA GLU A 3 2.24 -1.25 37.01
C GLU A 3 2.78 -2.45 36.23
N HIS A 4 2.62 -3.66 36.78
CA HIS A 4 3.01 -4.89 36.11
C HIS A 4 2.05 -5.15 34.94
N LYS A 5 2.46 -4.78 33.71
CA LYS A 5 1.71 -5.17 32.51
C LYS A 5 1.82 -6.68 32.31
N SER A 6 0.67 -7.35 32.28
CA SER A 6 0.57 -8.79 32.01
C SER A 6 1.16 -9.12 30.63
N PRO A 7 2.01 -10.16 30.50
CA PRO A 7 2.69 -10.50 29.25
C PRO A 7 1.75 -11.05 28.15
N TYR A 8 0.45 -11.18 28.43
CA TYR A 8 -0.55 -11.77 27.52
C TYR A 8 -1.49 -10.76 26.83
N MET A 9 -1.21 -9.45 26.89
CA MET A 9 -1.92 -8.49 26.04
C MET A 9 -1.49 -8.67 24.58
N LYS A 10 -2.26 -9.46 23.81
CA LYS A 10 -2.13 -9.54 22.36
C LYS A 10 -2.32 -8.14 21.77
N GLU A 11 -1.30 -7.62 21.10
CA GLU A 11 -1.43 -6.40 20.32
C GLU A 11 -2.61 -6.54 19.34
N PRO A 12 -3.43 -5.48 19.17
CA PRO A 12 -4.54 -5.53 18.22
C PRO A 12 -3.98 -5.87 16.84
N LYS A 13 -4.48 -6.96 16.22
CA LYS A 13 -4.08 -7.36 14.88
C LYS A 13 -4.24 -6.16 13.95
N LYS A 14 -3.12 -5.69 13.40
CA LYS A 14 -3.08 -4.68 12.34
C LYS A 14 -4.09 -5.06 11.27
N LYS A 15 -4.99 -4.14 10.90
CA LYS A 15 -6.01 -4.39 9.86
C LYS A 15 -5.28 -4.66 8.54
N MET A 16 -5.06 -5.93 8.22
CA MET A 16 -4.46 -6.35 6.96
C MET A 16 -5.49 -6.13 5.86
N ILE A 17 -5.09 -5.40 4.81
CA ILE A 17 -5.86 -5.29 3.58
C ILE A 17 -5.75 -6.61 2.81
N LEU A 18 -6.88 -7.10 2.29
CA LEU A 18 -6.93 -8.31 1.46
C LEU A 18 -6.16 -8.08 0.16
N ALA A 19 -5.51 -9.14 -0.33
CA ALA A 19 -4.89 -9.13 -1.66
C ALA A 19 -5.95 -8.79 -2.72
N ARG A 20 -5.57 -7.95 -3.69
CA ARG A 20 -6.46 -7.51 -4.78
C ARG A 20 -6.00 -8.14 -6.10
N ALA A 21 -6.92 -8.75 -6.83
CA ALA A 21 -6.74 -9.19 -8.21
C ALA A 21 -7.50 -8.23 -9.15
N TYR A 22 -7.18 -6.94 -9.08
CA TYR A 22 -7.86 -5.91 -9.87
C TYR A 22 -6.99 -5.51 -11.06
N VAL A 23 -7.53 -5.60 -12.27
CA VAL A 23 -6.85 -5.22 -13.53
C VAL A 23 -7.55 -3.99 -14.12
N PRO A 24 -7.06 -2.77 -13.85
CA PRO A 24 -7.66 -1.56 -14.39
C PRO A 24 -7.36 -1.39 -15.89
N PHE A 25 -8.24 -0.66 -16.58
CA PHE A 25 -8.04 -0.28 -17.98
C PHE A 25 -6.86 0.70 -18.11
N GLN A 26 -5.92 0.37 -18.99
CA GLN A 26 -4.71 1.15 -19.22
C GLN A 26 -4.95 2.17 -20.34
N ARG A 27 -4.95 3.46 -19.99
CA ARG A 27 -5.31 4.56 -20.89
C ARG A 27 -4.09 5.34 -21.36
N LEU A 28 -3.79 5.28 -22.66
CA LEU A 28 -2.62 5.96 -23.23
C LEU A 28 -2.74 7.49 -23.29
N ASP A 29 -3.95 8.05 -23.16
CA ASP A 29 -4.16 9.50 -23.12
C ASP A 29 -3.82 10.13 -21.75
N LYS A 30 -3.56 9.30 -20.74
CA LYS A 30 -3.20 9.74 -19.38
C LYS A 30 -2.10 8.85 -18.80
N THR A 31 -0.85 9.21 -19.10
CA THR A 31 0.33 8.52 -18.63
C THR A 31 1.23 9.45 -17.82
N TYR A 32 2.09 8.87 -16.98
CA TYR A 32 3.20 9.62 -16.37
C TYR A 32 4.24 10.01 -17.43
N SER A 33 5.05 11.03 -17.11
CA SER A 33 6.28 11.27 -17.89
C SER A 33 7.22 10.06 -17.77
N PRO A 34 8.18 9.89 -18.70
CA PRO A 34 9.13 8.78 -18.63
C PRO A 34 9.89 8.71 -17.29
N GLU A 35 10.32 9.86 -16.77
CA GLU A 35 11.05 9.94 -15.50
C GLU A 35 10.18 9.51 -14.32
N GLU A 36 8.93 9.96 -14.28
CA GLU A 36 8.01 9.63 -13.21
C GLU A 36 7.52 8.16 -13.30
N ALA A 37 7.28 7.65 -14.51
CA ALA A 37 6.93 6.26 -14.75
C ALA A 37 8.03 5.32 -14.25
N LEU A 38 9.30 5.67 -14.50
CA LEU A 38 10.46 4.92 -14.03
C LEU A 38 10.50 4.88 -12.49
N MET A 39 10.27 6.02 -11.83
CA MET A 39 10.24 6.11 -10.37
C MET A 39 9.09 5.33 -9.74
N ARG A 40 7.93 5.30 -10.39
CA ARG A 40 6.71 4.64 -9.90
C ARG A 40 6.64 3.15 -10.25
N GLY A 41 7.44 2.68 -11.22
CA GLY A 41 7.43 1.31 -11.72
C GLY A 41 6.24 0.97 -12.61
N THR A 42 5.51 1.98 -13.10
CA THR A 42 4.40 1.84 -14.03
C THR A 42 4.20 3.12 -14.81
N LEU A 43 3.84 2.99 -16.10
CA LEU A 43 3.46 4.13 -16.94
C LEU A 43 2.07 4.68 -16.60
N PHE A 44 1.21 3.82 -16.06
CA PHE A 44 -0.22 4.07 -15.93
C PHE A 44 -0.58 4.47 -14.50
N PRO A 45 -1.15 5.68 -14.29
CA PRO A 45 -1.55 6.14 -12.97
C PRO A 45 -2.48 5.21 -12.22
N GLU A 46 -3.42 4.59 -12.93
CA GLU A 46 -4.39 3.62 -12.42
C GLU A 46 -3.76 2.34 -11.83
N LEU A 47 -2.54 1.98 -12.24
CA LEU A 47 -1.80 0.84 -11.71
C LEU A 47 -0.95 1.21 -10.49
N TYR A 48 -0.70 2.50 -10.24
CA TYR A 48 0.17 2.90 -9.14
C TYR A 48 -0.55 2.80 -7.80
N GLN A 49 -0.15 1.81 -6.98
CA GLN A 49 -0.66 1.61 -5.61
C GLN A 49 0.52 1.55 -4.62
N PRO A 50 0.90 2.68 -4.00
CA PRO A 50 1.96 2.66 -2.99
C PRO A 50 1.46 1.91 -1.75
N PHE A 51 2.04 0.74 -1.50
CA PHE A 51 1.76 -0.03 -0.29
C PHE A 51 2.37 0.69 0.91
N VAL A 52 1.59 1.54 1.56
CA VAL A 52 1.95 2.11 2.86
C VAL A 52 1.98 0.99 3.89
N ARG A 53 3.15 0.75 4.49
CA ARG A 53 3.26 -0.05 5.71
C ARG A 53 2.39 0.65 6.75
N GLY A 54 1.26 0.05 7.15
CA GLY A 54 0.39 0.68 8.14
C GLY A 54 1.20 1.05 9.40
N HIS A 55 1.02 2.26 9.91
CA HIS A 55 1.52 2.63 11.23
C HIS A 55 0.59 2.08 12.30
#